data_AF-A0A0A0IA68-F1
#
_entry.id   AF-A0A0A0IA68-F1
#
_cell.length_a   1.000
_cell.length_b   1.000
_cell.length_c   1.000
_cell.angle_alpha   90.00
_cell.angle_beta   90.00
_cell.angle_gamma   90.00
#
_symmetry.space_group_name_H-M   'P 1'
#
loop_
_entity.id
_entity.type
_entity.pdbx_description
1 polymer ?
#
loop_
_entity_poly.entity_id
_entity_poly.type
_entity_poly.pdbx_seq_one_letter_code
_entity_poly.pdbx_strand_id
1 'polypeptide(L)'
;MKKNHKLLLCIFLLVIFTYCTNKIKVNTSAEVATFSSNKNIEKYIPSGSELKKPIYPKRAKYIMYDDLYGDKEKEVIITLKDKNDKNTGGFIVLKKDGNSFKEVFKEYGKNKNIYEVTFADLDGDNKDELLVGFSTEEPSKNILKIYKYIEKDDKLKEVASHKYSKLDVKLMESDNRNSDKKKIAIWNKLDGDVYLVNVLKYDNNKLIESKEDYPYYFDKVVSYYKSKLRKNNNKNSATMWYYLVDAQIKANKQKEALNSIYEVKKIKPKGYENMEDMFKKLEKSIVDNFK
;
A
#
# COMPACT_ATOMS: atom_id res chain seq x y z
N MET A 1 -75.04 -1.76 4.97
CA MET A 1 -74.93 -0.34 4.51
C MET A 1 -73.46 0.07 4.55
N LYS A 2 -73.01 0.67 3.45
CA LYS A 2 -71.61 0.90 3.06
C LYS A 2 -70.84 1.78 4.06
N LYS A 3 -69.61 1.40 4.39
CA LYS A 3 -68.57 2.34 4.85
C LYS A 3 -67.29 2.13 4.04
N ASN A 4 -66.73 3.25 3.63
CA ASN A 4 -65.77 3.42 2.56
C ASN A 4 -64.35 2.99 2.98
N HIS A 5 -63.76 2.05 2.24
CA HIS A 5 -62.30 1.85 2.16
C HIS A 5 -61.87 1.94 0.69
N LYS A 6 -61.90 3.18 0.18
CA LYS A 6 -61.24 3.57 -1.06
C LYS A 6 -60.58 4.94 -0.85
N LEU A 7 -59.53 4.96 -0.04
CA LEU A 7 -58.62 6.11 0.02
C LEU A 7 -57.26 5.69 0.58
N LEU A 8 -56.63 4.66 0.01
CA LEU A 8 -55.22 4.38 0.29
C LEU A 8 -54.56 3.52 -0.78
N LEU A 9 -54.79 3.81 -2.06
CA LEU A 9 -54.11 3.09 -3.14
C LEU A 9 -54.17 3.91 -4.43
N CYS A 10 -53.46 5.04 -4.47
CA CYS A 10 -53.03 5.73 -5.71
C CYS A 10 -52.23 7.04 -5.46
N ILE A 11 -51.48 7.13 -4.34
CA ILE A 11 -50.40 8.13 -4.18
C ILE A 11 -49.09 7.37 -3.95
N PHE A 12 -48.85 6.35 -4.77
CA PHE A 12 -47.59 5.59 -4.78
C PHE A 12 -47.11 5.28 -6.20
N LEU A 13 -47.61 6.04 -7.19
CA LEU A 13 -47.28 5.85 -8.61
C LEU A 13 -46.82 7.13 -9.32
N LEU A 14 -46.44 8.17 -8.59
CA LEU A 14 -45.95 9.44 -9.18
C LEU A 14 -44.71 10.04 -8.51
N VAL A 15 -43.96 9.27 -7.70
CA VAL A 15 -42.70 9.74 -7.08
C VAL A 15 -41.46 8.95 -7.56
N ILE A 16 -41.60 8.01 -8.49
CA ILE A 16 -40.45 7.19 -8.97
C ILE A 16 -39.74 7.79 -10.20
N PHE A 17 -40.24 8.89 -10.78
CA PHE A 17 -39.61 9.51 -11.96
C PHE A 17 -38.76 10.77 -11.71
N THR A 18 -38.26 10.96 -10.48
CA THR A 18 -37.20 11.94 -10.17
C THR A 18 -35.98 11.34 -9.48
N TYR A 19 -35.75 10.02 -9.61
CA TYR A 19 -34.40 9.47 -9.53
C TYR A 19 -33.63 9.77 -10.82
N CYS A 20 -33.54 11.06 -11.14
CA CYS A 20 -32.47 11.61 -11.94
C CYS A 20 -31.17 11.18 -11.29
N THR A 21 -30.52 10.20 -11.92
CA THR A 21 -29.08 10.11 -12.14
C THR A 21 -28.20 11.11 -11.37
N ASN A 22 -28.16 11.02 -10.05
CA ASN A 22 -27.02 11.53 -9.27
C ASN A 22 -25.93 10.46 -9.33
N LYS A 23 -25.36 10.29 -10.53
CA LYS A 23 -23.98 9.84 -10.65
C LYS A 23 -23.17 10.87 -9.86
N ILE A 24 -22.69 10.46 -8.70
CA ILE A 24 -21.73 11.20 -7.88
C ILE A 24 -20.51 11.45 -8.77
N LYS A 25 -20.51 12.60 -9.47
CA LYS A 25 -19.28 13.32 -9.78
C LYS A 25 -18.73 13.68 -8.41
N VAL A 26 -17.80 12.86 -7.90
CA VAL A 26 -17.01 13.23 -6.74
C VAL A 26 -16.35 14.55 -7.09
N ASN A 27 -16.83 15.60 -6.45
CA ASN A 27 -16.60 17.00 -6.78
C ASN A 27 -15.11 17.34 -6.65
N THR A 28 -14.42 17.42 -7.78
CA THR A 28 -13.13 18.13 -7.91
C THR A 28 -13.25 19.57 -7.39
N SER A 29 -14.44 20.18 -7.44
CA SER A 29 -14.75 21.51 -6.92
C SER A 29 -14.75 21.62 -5.39
N ALA A 30 -15.06 20.54 -4.65
CA ALA A 30 -15.07 20.56 -3.19
C ALA A 30 -13.64 20.49 -2.61
N GLU A 31 -12.73 19.75 -3.25
CA GLU A 31 -11.31 19.71 -2.86
C GLU A 31 -10.59 21.03 -3.15
N VAL A 32 -10.88 21.66 -4.30
CA VAL A 32 -10.42 23.01 -4.64
C VAL A 32 -11.03 24.05 -3.67
N ALA A 33 -12.28 23.87 -3.23
CA ALA A 33 -12.90 24.73 -2.23
C ALA A 33 -12.23 24.60 -0.84
N THR A 34 -11.88 23.39 -0.37
CA THR A 34 -11.11 23.22 0.89
C THR A 34 -9.69 23.77 0.81
N PHE A 35 -9.07 23.78 -0.37
CA PHE A 35 -7.79 24.46 -0.61
C PHE A 35 -7.97 26.00 -0.52
N SER A 36 -9.02 26.54 -1.14
CA SER A 36 -9.32 27.98 -1.14
C SER A 36 -9.61 28.56 0.25
N SER A 37 -10.04 27.74 1.22
CA SER A 37 -10.28 28.15 2.60
C SER A 37 -9.02 28.27 3.46
N ASN A 38 -7.84 27.83 2.99
CA ASN A 38 -6.58 27.95 3.72
C ASN A 38 -5.52 28.70 2.91
N LYS A 39 -5.78 29.99 2.61
CA LYS A 39 -4.81 30.93 1.99
C LYS A 39 -3.41 30.90 2.64
N ASN A 40 -3.31 30.46 3.89
CA ASN A 40 -2.06 30.31 4.63
C ASN A 40 -1.15 29.17 4.15
N ILE A 41 -1.67 28.17 3.42
CA ILE A 41 -0.90 27.01 2.95
C ILE A 41 -0.32 27.25 1.55
N GLU A 42 -0.98 28.05 0.71
CA GLU A 42 -0.56 28.31 -0.68
C GLU A 42 0.85 28.88 -0.78
N LYS A 43 1.27 29.70 0.21
CA LYS A 43 2.60 30.30 0.26
C LYS A 43 3.76 29.30 0.40
N TYR A 44 3.48 28.06 0.80
CA TYR A 44 4.49 27.00 0.91
C TYR A 44 4.66 26.22 -0.40
N ILE A 45 3.79 26.41 -1.39
CA ILE A 45 3.93 25.79 -2.70
C ILE A 45 5.09 26.51 -3.42
N PRO A 46 6.20 25.81 -3.77
CA PRO A 46 7.31 26.45 -4.45
C PRO A 46 6.87 27.07 -5.78
N SER A 47 7.46 28.22 -6.13
CA SER A 47 7.23 28.82 -7.43
C SER A 47 7.59 27.84 -8.55
N GLY A 48 6.74 27.76 -9.58
CA GLY A 48 6.89 26.77 -10.65
C GLY A 48 6.36 25.37 -10.33
N SER A 49 5.88 25.11 -9.11
CA SER A 49 5.23 23.84 -8.76
C SER A 49 3.70 23.89 -8.89
N GLU A 50 3.09 22.71 -8.99
CA GLU A 50 1.66 22.47 -8.87
C GLU A 50 1.38 21.30 -7.92
N LEU A 51 0.17 21.26 -7.37
CA LEU A 51 -0.31 20.17 -6.53
C LEU A 51 -0.51 18.91 -7.38
N LYS A 52 0.01 17.78 -6.92
CA LYS A 52 -0.10 16.51 -7.65
C LYS A 52 -0.48 15.38 -6.71
N LYS A 53 -1.61 14.72 -6.99
CA LYS A 53 -2.04 13.54 -6.24
C LYS A 53 -1.04 12.39 -6.42
N PRO A 54 -0.70 11.63 -5.35
CA PRO A 54 -0.06 10.33 -5.47
C PRO A 54 -0.87 9.39 -6.38
N ILE A 55 -0.21 8.39 -6.96
CA ILE A 55 -0.88 7.34 -7.75
C ILE A 55 -1.62 6.39 -6.82
N TYR A 56 -1.02 6.07 -5.67
CA TYR A 56 -1.60 5.24 -4.62
C TYR A 56 -1.65 5.95 -3.25
N PRO A 57 -2.64 5.62 -2.42
CA PRO A 57 -3.86 4.89 -2.78
C PRO A 57 -4.69 5.65 -3.83
N LYS A 58 -5.56 4.97 -4.60
CA LYS A 58 -6.30 5.57 -5.73
C LYS A 58 -7.13 6.81 -5.37
N ARG A 59 -7.49 6.97 -4.09
CA ARG A 59 -8.26 8.10 -3.56
C ARG A 59 -7.39 9.08 -2.76
N ALA A 60 -6.07 9.00 -2.89
CA ALA A 60 -5.15 9.93 -2.25
C ALA A 60 -5.45 11.36 -2.67
N LYS A 61 -5.31 12.26 -1.71
CA LYS A 61 -5.40 13.70 -1.92
C LYS A 61 -4.00 14.26 -2.13
N TYR A 62 -3.90 15.44 -2.74
CA TYR A 62 -2.64 16.17 -2.84
C TYR A 62 -2.30 16.95 -1.55
N ILE A 63 -3.29 17.10 -0.64
CA ILE A 63 -3.13 17.58 0.73
C ILE A 63 -3.75 16.54 1.66
N MET A 64 -2.94 16.04 2.59
CA MET A 64 -3.29 15.01 3.57
C MET A 64 -2.99 15.54 4.98
N TYR A 65 -3.60 14.93 5.99
CA TYR A 65 -3.47 15.35 7.38
C TYR A 65 -3.28 14.15 8.28
N ASP A 66 -2.24 14.16 9.09
CA ASP A 66 -1.92 13.09 10.02
C ASP A 66 -1.15 13.61 11.24
N ASP A 67 -1.20 12.92 12.38
CA ASP A 67 -0.53 13.32 13.62
C ASP A 67 0.84 12.63 13.70
N LEU A 68 1.83 13.23 13.03
CA LEU A 68 3.18 12.67 12.91
C LEU A 68 4.02 12.95 14.16
N TYR A 69 3.66 13.98 14.94
CA TYR A 69 4.40 14.42 16.12
C TYR A 69 3.83 13.83 17.42
N GLY A 70 2.61 13.29 17.39
CA GLY A 70 1.92 12.68 18.52
C GLY A 70 1.38 13.70 19.53
N ASP A 71 1.19 14.95 19.10
CA ASP A 71 0.69 16.05 19.94
C ASP A 71 -0.82 16.31 19.76
N LYS A 72 -1.50 15.44 18.99
CA LYS A 72 -2.92 15.53 18.63
C LYS A 72 -3.26 16.68 17.69
N GLU A 73 -2.31 17.51 17.29
CA GLU A 73 -2.47 18.47 16.20
C GLU A 73 -1.93 17.87 14.90
N LYS A 74 -2.79 17.68 13.90
CA LYS A 74 -2.37 17.06 12.64
C LYS A 74 -1.44 17.98 11.83
N GLU A 75 -0.32 17.44 11.38
CA GLU A 75 0.50 18.00 10.32
C GLU A 75 -0.21 17.98 8.96
N VAL A 76 0.19 18.88 8.07
CA VAL A 76 -0.27 18.95 6.68
C VAL A 76 0.80 18.39 5.76
N ILE A 77 0.46 17.37 4.98
CA ILE A 77 1.34 16.76 3.99
C ILE A 77 0.87 17.17 2.60
N ILE A 78 1.74 17.84 1.85
CA ILE A 78 1.44 18.40 0.52
C ILE A 78 2.31 17.73 -0.52
N THR A 79 1.72 17.15 -1.55
CA THR A 79 2.44 16.51 -2.65
C THR A 79 2.42 17.37 -3.91
N LEU A 80 3.58 17.48 -4.55
CA LEU A 80 3.89 18.49 -5.53
C LEU A 80 4.59 17.91 -6.75
N LYS A 81 4.48 18.63 -7.87
CA LYS A 81 5.22 18.37 -9.10
C LYS A 81 5.65 19.69 -9.73
N ASP A 82 6.79 19.69 -10.42
CA ASP A 82 7.21 20.82 -11.24
C ASP A 82 6.34 20.95 -12.50
N LYS A 83 5.97 22.19 -12.85
CA LYS A 83 5.14 22.48 -14.03
C LYS A 83 5.90 22.28 -15.35
N ASN A 84 7.22 22.49 -15.33
CA ASN A 84 8.06 22.51 -16.53
C ASN A 84 8.93 21.24 -16.65
N ASP A 85 9.31 20.62 -15.54
CA ASP A 85 10.05 19.36 -15.50
C ASP A 85 9.19 18.19 -14.99
N LYS A 86 8.79 17.31 -15.91
CA LYS A 86 7.96 16.15 -15.58
C LYS A 86 8.61 15.17 -14.59
N ASN A 87 9.92 15.26 -14.38
CA ASN A 87 10.69 14.38 -13.50
C ASN A 87 11.01 15.01 -12.15
N THR A 88 10.66 16.27 -11.95
CA THR A 88 10.86 16.98 -10.68
C THR A 88 9.54 17.07 -9.91
N GLY A 89 9.60 16.79 -8.61
CA GLY A 89 8.45 16.83 -7.72
C GLY A 89 8.86 16.59 -6.28
N GLY A 90 7.91 16.24 -5.42
CA GLY A 90 8.21 15.91 -4.04
C GLY A 90 7.05 16.15 -3.09
N PHE A 91 7.38 16.36 -1.82
CA PHE A 91 6.41 16.69 -0.79
C PHE A 91 6.96 17.67 0.25
N ILE A 92 6.04 18.31 0.96
CA ILE A 92 6.28 19.23 2.07
C ILE A 92 5.42 18.78 3.25
N VAL A 93 5.96 18.90 4.47
CA VAL A 93 5.21 18.73 5.72
C VAL A 93 5.18 20.07 6.45
N LEU A 94 3.98 20.50 6.81
CA LEU A 94 3.74 21.70 7.59
C LEU A 94 3.21 21.33 8.97
N LYS A 95 3.72 21.99 9.99
CA LYS A 95 3.18 21.94 11.35
C LYS A 95 2.49 23.26 11.68
N LYS A 96 1.41 23.21 12.47
CA LYS A 96 0.75 24.40 12.95
C LYS A 96 1.67 25.18 13.90
N ASP A 97 1.62 26.50 13.82
CA ASP A 97 2.38 27.41 14.67
C ASP A 97 1.51 28.63 15.00
N GLY A 98 0.81 28.55 16.14
CA GLY A 98 -0.26 29.47 16.51
C GLY A 98 -1.40 29.49 15.48
N ASN A 99 -1.63 30.65 14.87
CA ASN A 99 -2.63 30.87 13.82
C ASN A 99 -2.08 30.63 12.40
N SER A 100 -0.85 30.14 12.29
CA SER A 100 -0.14 29.95 11.02
C SER A 100 0.41 28.53 10.90
N PHE A 101 1.18 28.29 9.85
CA PHE A 101 1.92 27.06 9.65
C PHE A 101 3.41 27.36 9.62
N LYS A 102 4.24 26.34 9.80
CA LYS A 102 5.68 26.39 9.51
C LYS A 102 6.06 25.13 8.72
N GLU A 103 6.98 25.28 7.77
CA GLU A 103 7.57 24.14 7.09
C GLU A 103 8.51 23.42 8.05
N VAL A 104 8.22 22.15 8.34
CA VAL A 104 9.06 21.31 9.23
C VAL A 104 9.85 20.25 8.46
N PHE A 105 9.42 19.93 7.25
CA PHE A 105 10.13 19.01 6.38
C PHE A 105 9.82 19.30 4.91
N LYS A 106 10.82 19.08 4.04
CA LYS A 106 10.66 19.17 2.60
C LYS A 106 11.62 18.22 1.91
N GLU A 107 11.09 17.41 1.01
CA GLU A 107 11.88 16.63 0.05
C GLU A 107 11.32 16.87 -1.35
N TYR A 108 11.98 17.76 -2.09
CA TYR A 108 11.59 18.18 -3.44
C TYR A 108 12.80 18.22 -4.35
N GLY A 109 12.68 17.68 -5.55
CA GLY A 109 13.76 17.68 -6.54
C GLY A 109 13.55 16.70 -7.69
N LYS A 110 14.59 16.54 -8.50
CA LYS A 110 14.60 15.63 -9.64
C LYS A 110 14.49 14.18 -9.17
N ASN A 111 13.72 13.37 -9.89
CA ASN A 111 13.42 11.96 -9.60
C ASN A 111 12.72 11.76 -8.25
N LYS A 112 11.96 12.76 -7.79
CA LYS A 112 11.18 12.73 -6.54
C LYS A 112 9.66 12.77 -6.78
N ASN A 113 9.22 12.38 -7.96
CA ASN A 113 7.79 12.23 -8.23
C ASN A 113 7.15 11.22 -7.26
N ILE A 114 6.05 11.63 -6.63
CA ILE A 114 5.37 10.83 -5.62
C ILE A 114 4.48 9.77 -6.29
N TYR A 115 4.77 8.50 -6.01
CA TYR A 115 3.99 7.34 -6.44
C TYR A 115 2.92 6.98 -5.39
N GLU A 116 3.30 6.92 -4.11
CA GLU A 116 2.42 6.48 -3.04
C GLU A 116 2.66 7.27 -1.75
N VAL A 117 1.61 7.56 -1.00
CA VAL A 117 1.71 8.11 0.36
C VAL A 117 0.75 7.35 1.27
N THR A 118 1.25 6.85 2.39
CA THR A 118 0.45 6.20 3.44
C THR A 118 1.02 6.51 4.82
N PHE A 119 0.23 6.25 5.85
CA PHE A 119 0.54 6.53 7.25
C PHE A 119 0.35 5.25 8.07
N ALA A 120 1.27 4.97 8.97
CA ALA A 120 1.19 3.80 9.85
C ALA A 120 2.13 3.89 11.04
N ASP A 121 1.61 3.61 12.23
CA ASP A 121 2.39 3.30 13.41
C ASP A 121 3.08 1.93 13.23
N LEU A 122 4.36 1.96 12.90
CA LEU A 122 5.18 0.78 12.66
C LEU A 122 5.94 0.31 13.90
N ASP A 123 6.17 1.20 14.87
CA ASP A 123 6.99 0.91 16.05
C ASP A 123 6.24 0.92 17.39
N GLY A 124 4.96 1.24 17.36
CA GLY A 124 3.99 1.13 18.45
C GLY A 124 4.05 2.27 19.44
N ASP A 125 4.55 3.43 19.05
CA ASP A 125 4.58 4.63 19.89
C ASP A 125 3.26 5.45 19.82
N ASN A 126 2.25 4.95 19.09
CA ASN A 126 0.98 5.61 18.79
C ASN A 126 1.12 6.87 17.91
N LYS A 127 2.24 7.01 17.19
CA LYS A 127 2.45 8.04 16.17
C LYS A 127 2.62 7.35 14.84
N ASP A 128 1.86 7.78 13.84
CA ASP A 128 2.00 7.18 12.52
C ASP A 128 3.33 7.65 11.89
N GLU A 129 4.15 6.72 11.39
CA GLU A 129 5.20 7.05 10.45
C GLU A 129 4.61 7.45 9.09
N LEU A 130 5.29 8.38 8.42
CA LEU A 130 4.98 8.77 7.05
C LEU A 130 5.74 7.87 6.07
N LEU A 131 5.00 7.14 5.23
CA LEU A 131 5.55 6.28 4.19
C LEU A 131 5.35 6.93 2.82
N VAL A 132 6.44 7.28 2.15
CA VAL A 132 6.42 7.93 0.83
C VAL A 132 7.12 7.05 -0.19
N GLY A 133 6.37 6.63 -1.19
CA GLY A 133 6.86 5.94 -2.36
C GLY A 133 7.23 6.92 -3.47
N PHE A 134 8.49 6.93 -3.89
CA PHE A 134 8.99 7.70 -5.03
C PHE A 134 9.02 6.86 -6.30
N SER A 135 8.51 7.42 -7.39
CA SER A 135 8.55 6.81 -8.71
C SER A 135 9.95 6.86 -9.31
N THR A 136 10.43 5.72 -9.81
CA THR A 136 11.66 5.65 -10.63
C THR A 136 11.35 5.65 -12.13
N GLU A 137 10.14 6.11 -12.53
CA GLU A 137 9.54 5.99 -13.87
C GLU A 137 9.26 4.56 -14.34
N GLU A 138 9.98 3.58 -13.79
CA GLU A 138 9.65 2.16 -13.87
C GLU A 138 8.82 1.74 -12.64
N PRO A 139 7.49 1.53 -12.76
CA PRO A 139 6.63 1.30 -11.60
C PRO A 139 6.98 0.04 -10.79
N SER A 140 7.75 -0.88 -11.36
CA SER A 140 8.27 -2.06 -10.66
C SER A 140 9.44 -1.78 -9.72
N LYS A 141 10.04 -0.59 -9.77
CA LYS A 141 11.29 -0.27 -9.07
C LYS A 141 11.19 0.99 -8.21
N ASN A 142 9.99 1.35 -7.79
CA ASN A 142 9.76 2.48 -6.90
C ASN A 142 10.59 2.36 -5.62
N ILE A 143 10.90 3.51 -5.01
CA ILE A 143 11.65 3.59 -3.76
C ILE A 143 10.72 4.04 -2.65
N LEU A 144 10.44 3.17 -1.68
CA LEU A 144 9.79 3.53 -0.45
C LEU A 144 10.81 4.21 0.47
N LYS A 145 10.42 5.31 1.08
CA LYS A 145 11.10 5.94 2.21
C LYS A 145 10.13 6.06 3.38
N ILE A 146 10.63 5.84 4.58
CA ILE A 146 9.88 5.95 5.83
C ILE A 146 10.46 7.11 6.61
N TYR A 147 9.58 8.02 7.04
CA TYR A 147 9.91 9.18 7.83
C TYR A 147 9.26 9.07 9.20
N LYS A 148 10.07 9.28 10.24
CA LYS A 148 9.65 9.23 11.64
C LYS A 148 10.03 10.53 12.33
N TYR A 149 9.17 11.02 13.22
CA TYR A 149 9.52 12.12 14.10
C TYR A 149 10.47 11.64 15.20
N ILE A 150 11.64 12.27 15.31
CA ILE A 150 12.64 11.97 16.32
C ILE A 150 12.60 13.07 17.37
N GLU A 151 11.94 12.79 18.50
CA GLU A 151 11.71 13.75 19.60
C GLU A 151 13.00 14.43 20.07
N LYS A 152 14.08 13.66 20.24
CA LYS A 152 15.38 14.17 20.69
C LYS A 152 15.93 15.28 19.79
N ASP A 153 15.62 15.22 18.50
CA ASP A 153 16.14 16.16 17.50
C ASP A 153 15.10 17.19 17.06
N ASP A 154 13.86 17.09 17.58
CA ASP A 154 12.66 17.81 17.17
C ASP A 154 12.47 17.86 15.64
N LYS A 155 12.71 16.72 14.96
CA LYS A 155 12.74 16.66 13.49
C LYS A 155 12.12 15.40 12.94
N LEU A 156 11.40 15.55 11.83
CA LEU A 156 11.06 14.44 10.95
C LEU A 156 12.31 13.99 10.19
N LYS A 157 12.65 12.71 10.24
CA LYS A 157 13.83 12.13 9.60
C LYS A 157 13.49 10.90 8.79
N GLU A 158 14.15 10.73 7.65
CA GLU A 158 14.17 9.44 6.95
C GLU A 158 14.87 8.41 7.83
N VAL A 159 14.17 7.33 8.16
CA VAL A 159 14.67 6.25 9.01
C VAL A 159 14.89 4.94 8.26
N ALA A 160 14.19 4.72 7.14
CA ALA A 160 14.38 3.51 6.33
C ALA A 160 14.05 3.76 4.86
N SER A 161 14.63 2.95 3.97
CA SER A 161 14.29 2.94 2.55
C SER A 161 14.32 1.52 1.97
N HIS A 162 13.44 1.25 1.01
CA HIS A 162 13.33 -0.06 0.37
C HIS A 162 12.83 0.05 -1.07
N LYS A 163 13.28 -0.84 -1.96
CA LYS A 163 12.70 -0.98 -3.30
C LYS A 163 11.37 -1.72 -3.21
N TYR A 164 10.37 -1.29 -3.97
CA TYR A 164 9.07 -1.96 -3.99
C TYR A 164 8.36 -1.79 -5.34
N SER A 165 7.43 -2.69 -5.63
CA SER A 165 6.49 -2.54 -6.75
C SER A 165 5.03 -2.43 -6.28
N LYS A 166 4.69 -3.09 -5.17
CA LYS A 166 3.41 -2.91 -4.47
C LYS A 166 3.65 -2.94 -2.96
N LEU A 167 2.83 -2.18 -2.26
CA LEU A 167 2.87 -2.02 -0.82
C LEU A 167 1.52 -2.43 -0.24
N ASP A 168 1.55 -3.22 0.82
CA ASP A 168 0.42 -3.28 1.76
C ASP A 168 0.93 -2.93 3.15
N VAL A 169 0.16 -2.15 3.89
CA VAL A 169 0.43 -1.83 5.29
C VAL A 169 -0.79 -2.22 6.11
N LYS A 170 -0.61 -3.12 7.08
CA LYS A 170 -1.72 -3.61 7.92
C LYS A 170 -1.24 -4.23 9.21
N LEU A 171 -2.14 -4.37 10.17
CA LEU A 171 -1.95 -5.27 11.31
C LEU A 171 -1.90 -6.72 10.81
N MET A 172 -1.03 -7.52 11.44
CA MET A 172 -0.93 -8.95 11.20
C MET A 172 -1.57 -9.64 12.40
N GLU A 173 -2.62 -10.43 12.17
CA GLU A 173 -3.56 -10.93 13.20
C GLU A 173 -2.96 -11.99 14.16
N SER A 174 -1.63 -12.10 14.20
CA SER A 174 -0.87 -12.95 15.13
C SER A 174 -0.74 -12.33 16.53
N ASP A 175 -0.87 -11.01 16.61
CA ASP A 175 -0.60 -10.25 17.81
C ASP A 175 -1.79 -10.35 18.79
N ASN A 176 -1.88 -11.49 19.48
CA ASN A 176 -2.58 -11.65 20.77
C ASN A 176 -1.89 -10.86 21.91
N ARG A 177 -0.95 -9.97 21.57
CA ARG A 177 -0.35 -8.97 22.45
C ARG A 177 -0.87 -7.64 21.90
N ASN A 178 -1.32 -6.74 22.76
CA ASN A 178 -1.80 -5.39 22.46
C ASN A 178 -0.81 -4.53 21.61
N SER A 179 -0.53 -4.95 20.39
CA SER A 179 0.45 -4.39 19.47
C SER A 179 -0.34 -3.80 18.33
N ASP A 180 -0.59 -2.49 18.42
CA ASP A 180 -1.14 -1.69 17.34
C ASP A 180 -0.10 -1.47 16.20
N LYS A 181 1.04 -2.18 16.26
CA LYS A 181 2.17 -2.06 15.33
C LYS A 181 1.82 -2.68 13.98
N LYS A 182 1.52 -1.83 13.01
CA LYS A 182 1.33 -2.23 11.63
C LYS A 182 2.64 -2.79 11.06
N LYS A 183 2.50 -3.69 10.10
CA LYS A 183 3.60 -4.33 9.36
C LYS A 183 3.46 -4.02 7.89
N ILE A 184 4.56 -4.19 7.16
CA ILE A 184 4.63 -3.87 5.74
C ILE A 184 4.80 -5.16 4.96
N ALA A 185 3.95 -5.42 3.97
CA ALA A 185 4.23 -6.41 2.95
C ALA A 185 4.69 -5.73 1.67
N ILE A 186 5.91 -6.06 1.23
CA ILE A 186 6.51 -5.54 0.01
C ILE A 186 6.46 -6.61 -1.07
N TRP A 187 5.90 -6.25 -2.22
CA TRP A 187 5.92 -7.07 -3.43
C TRP A 187 6.92 -6.47 -4.41
N ASN A 188 8.02 -7.18 -4.62
CA ASN A 188 9.05 -6.83 -5.60
C ASN A 188 8.84 -7.63 -6.88
N LYS A 189 8.51 -6.93 -7.97
CA LYS A 189 8.31 -7.55 -9.28
C LYS A 189 9.63 -8.10 -9.79
N LEU A 190 9.64 -9.37 -10.16
CA LEU A 190 10.80 -10.01 -10.76
C LEU A 190 10.66 -10.01 -12.29
N ASP A 191 9.60 -10.64 -12.78
CA ASP A 191 9.27 -10.70 -14.20
C ASP A 191 7.78 -10.98 -14.38
N GLY A 192 7.16 -10.42 -15.43
CA GLY A 192 5.77 -10.67 -15.78
C GLY A 192 4.78 -10.54 -14.61
N ASP A 193 4.12 -11.64 -14.25
CA ASP A 193 3.17 -11.75 -13.13
C ASP A 193 3.84 -12.25 -11.82
N VAL A 194 5.17 -12.42 -11.78
CA VAL A 194 5.92 -12.97 -10.63
C VAL A 194 6.44 -11.87 -9.70
N TYR A 195 6.24 -12.07 -8.40
CA TYR A 195 6.67 -11.19 -7.32
C TYR A 195 7.40 -11.94 -6.21
N LEU A 196 8.56 -11.44 -5.80
CA LEU A 196 9.12 -11.78 -4.49
C LEU A 196 8.36 -10.98 -3.44
N VAL A 197 7.78 -11.67 -2.46
CA VAL A 197 7.00 -11.05 -1.39
C VAL A 197 7.69 -11.29 -0.06
N ASN A 198 7.85 -10.22 0.72
CA ASN A 198 8.35 -10.26 2.09
C ASN A 198 7.43 -9.44 2.99
N VAL A 199 7.19 -9.93 4.21
CA VAL A 199 6.60 -9.15 5.30
C VAL A 199 7.73 -8.63 6.16
N LEU A 200 7.69 -7.34 6.47
CA LEU A 200 8.72 -6.61 7.18
C LEU A 200 8.11 -5.94 8.42
N LYS A 201 8.88 -5.92 9.50
CA LYS A 201 8.62 -5.12 10.69
C LYS A 201 9.66 -4.01 10.79
N TYR A 202 9.26 -2.89 11.38
CA TYR A 202 10.20 -1.85 11.74
C TYR A 202 10.86 -2.20 13.07
N ASP A 203 12.18 -2.17 13.11
CA ASP A 203 13.00 -2.40 14.29
C ASP A 203 14.28 -1.58 14.19
N ASN A 204 14.60 -0.80 15.23
CA ASN A 204 15.85 -0.04 15.34
C ASN A 204 16.22 0.78 14.08
N ASN A 205 15.27 1.58 13.56
CA ASN A 205 15.44 2.38 12.34
C ASN A 205 15.75 1.55 11.09
N LYS A 206 15.27 0.30 11.02
CA LYS A 206 15.40 -0.57 9.86
C LYS A 206 14.14 -1.36 9.64
N LEU A 207 13.90 -1.73 8.38
CA LEU A 207 12.93 -2.77 8.06
C LEU A 207 13.65 -4.12 8.04
N ILE A 208 13.19 -5.03 8.90
CA ILE A 208 13.69 -6.40 8.97
C ILE A 208 12.57 -7.39 8.65
N GLU A 209 12.93 -8.54 8.10
CA GLU A 209 11.97 -9.59 7.75
C GLU A 209 11.25 -10.11 9.01
N SER A 210 9.91 -10.16 8.95
CA SER A 210 9.04 -10.68 10.01
C SER A 210 8.48 -12.02 9.58
N LYS A 211 9.29 -13.08 9.72
CA LYS A 211 8.94 -14.43 9.26
C LYS A 211 7.79 -15.04 10.06
N GLU A 212 7.69 -14.67 11.33
CA GLU A 212 6.61 -15.01 12.24
C GLU A 212 5.23 -14.54 11.75
N ASP A 213 5.19 -13.45 10.96
CA ASP A 213 3.95 -12.86 10.44
C ASP A 213 3.54 -13.45 9.09
N TYR A 214 4.36 -14.31 8.49
CA TYR A 214 4.08 -14.87 7.17
C TYR A 214 2.76 -15.64 7.11
N PRO A 215 2.41 -16.51 8.07
CA PRO A 215 1.16 -17.25 8.03
C PRO A 215 -0.10 -16.36 7.93
N TYR A 216 -0.04 -15.14 8.46
CA TYR A 216 -1.17 -14.18 8.52
C TYR A 216 -1.31 -13.32 7.26
N TYR A 217 -0.27 -13.28 6.43
CA TYR A 217 -0.27 -12.51 5.19
C TYR A 217 -0.36 -13.39 3.95
N PHE A 218 0.31 -14.55 3.97
CA PHE A 218 0.61 -15.29 2.74
C PHE A 218 -0.59 -15.99 2.12
N ASP A 219 -1.73 -16.11 2.80
CA ASP A 219 -2.98 -16.57 2.18
C ASP A 219 -3.43 -15.69 1.01
N LYS A 220 -3.19 -14.37 1.10
CA LYS A 220 -3.38 -13.43 -0.02
C LYS A 220 -2.43 -13.74 -1.17
N VAL A 221 -1.17 -14.06 -0.87
CA VAL A 221 -0.11 -14.35 -1.84
C VAL A 221 -0.38 -15.69 -2.56
N VAL A 222 -0.78 -16.72 -1.83
CA VAL A 222 -1.23 -18.01 -2.38
C VAL A 222 -2.41 -17.80 -3.32
N SER A 223 -3.40 -17.03 -2.90
CA SER A 223 -4.59 -16.72 -3.72
C SER A 223 -4.20 -15.98 -5.01
N TYR A 224 -3.27 -15.03 -4.91
CA TYR A 224 -2.71 -14.34 -6.06
C TYR A 224 -2.09 -15.34 -7.06
N TYR A 225 -1.16 -16.19 -6.63
CA TYR A 225 -0.49 -17.13 -7.52
C TYR A 225 -1.44 -18.18 -8.12
N LYS A 226 -2.36 -18.73 -7.32
CA LYS A 226 -3.43 -19.63 -7.81
C LYS A 226 -4.26 -18.97 -8.90
N SER A 227 -4.61 -17.68 -8.74
CA SER A 227 -5.35 -16.93 -9.77
C SER A 227 -4.53 -16.76 -11.06
N LYS A 228 -3.22 -16.52 -10.95
CA LYS A 228 -2.32 -16.33 -12.09
C LYS A 228 -2.07 -17.60 -12.88
N LEU A 229 -2.00 -18.75 -12.21
CA LEU A 229 -1.82 -20.06 -12.85
C LEU A 229 -3.04 -20.55 -13.66
N ARG A 230 -4.19 -19.87 -13.55
CA ARG A 230 -5.35 -20.14 -14.44
C ARG A 230 -5.07 -19.80 -15.90
N LYS A 231 -4.05 -18.96 -16.18
CA LYS A 231 -3.63 -18.66 -17.55
C LYS A 231 -2.64 -19.72 -18.05
N ASN A 232 -2.86 -20.27 -19.24
CA ASN A 232 -2.04 -21.34 -19.81
C ASN A 232 -0.54 -21.00 -19.89
N ASN A 233 -0.20 -19.77 -20.25
CA ASN A 233 1.20 -19.32 -20.31
C ASN A 233 1.89 -19.38 -18.93
N ASN A 234 1.18 -18.97 -17.87
CA ASN A 234 1.69 -19.00 -16.51
C ASN A 234 1.80 -20.44 -15.97
N LYS A 235 0.88 -21.34 -16.36
CA LYS A 235 0.94 -22.76 -15.99
C LYS A 235 2.19 -23.45 -16.54
N ASN A 236 2.70 -23.00 -17.70
CA ASN A 236 3.95 -23.49 -18.28
C ASN A 236 5.20 -22.74 -17.79
N SER A 237 5.19 -22.11 -16.61
CA SER A 237 6.35 -21.41 -16.04
C SER A 237 6.79 -22.04 -14.73
N ALA A 238 7.99 -22.64 -14.70
CA ALA A 238 8.57 -23.19 -13.48
C ALA A 238 8.72 -22.12 -12.39
N THR A 239 9.11 -20.89 -12.74
CA THR A 239 9.22 -19.77 -11.80
C THR A 239 7.89 -19.42 -11.14
N MET A 240 6.79 -19.41 -11.90
CA MET A 240 5.45 -19.14 -11.34
C MET A 240 5.07 -20.19 -10.29
N TRP A 241 5.33 -21.46 -10.59
CA TRP A 241 5.09 -22.55 -9.65
C TRP A 241 5.99 -22.47 -8.41
N TYR A 242 7.27 -22.14 -8.59
CA TYR A 242 8.21 -21.99 -7.48
C TYR A 242 7.69 -20.98 -6.45
N TYR A 243 7.23 -19.81 -6.91
CA TYR A 243 6.70 -18.79 -6.00
C TYR A 243 5.32 -19.11 -5.44
N LEU A 244 4.50 -19.95 -6.10
CA LEU A 244 3.31 -20.52 -5.47
C LEU A 244 3.71 -21.42 -4.29
N VAL A 245 4.67 -22.33 -4.49
CA VAL A 245 5.12 -23.27 -3.45
C VAL A 245 5.75 -22.51 -2.28
N ASP A 246 6.64 -21.55 -2.55
CA ASP A 246 7.20 -20.66 -1.52
C ASP A 246 6.09 -19.96 -0.72
N ALA A 247 5.07 -19.42 -1.41
CA ALA A 247 3.95 -18.78 -0.74
C ALA A 247 3.13 -19.74 0.12
N GLN A 248 2.90 -20.98 -0.33
CA GLN A 248 2.21 -22.01 0.43
C GLN A 248 2.99 -22.43 1.68
N ILE A 249 4.31 -22.56 1.58
CA ILE A 249 5.18 -22.85 2.74
C ILE A 249 5.07 -21.71 3.76
N LYS A 250 5.22 -20.46 3.31
CA LYS A 250 5.11 -19.26 4.16
C LYS A 250 3.72 -19.08 4.77
N ALA A 251 2.68 -19.64 4.15
CA ALA A 251 1.31 -19.69 4.67
C ALA A 251 1.03 -20.88 5.61
N ASN A 252 2.02 -21.69 5.99
CA ASN A 252 1.82 -22.96 6.71
C ASN A 252 0.84 -23.93 6.01
N LYS A 253 0.91 -24.00 4.67
CA LYS A 253 0.10 -24.89 3.82
C LYS A 253 0.96 -26.00 3.23
N GLN A 254 1.65 -26.74 4.09
CA GLN A 254 2.67 -27.74 3.69
C GLN A 254 2.09 -28.82 2.76
N LYS A 255 0.88 -29.33 3.02
CA LYS A 255 0.22 -30.32 2.16
C LYS A 255 -0.04 -29.77 0.75
N GLU A 256 -0.50 -28.53 0.64
CA GLU A 256 -0.73 -27.88 -0.65
C GLU A 256 0.57 -27.62 -1.40
N ALA A 257 1.64 -27.26 -0.67
CA ALA A 257 2.97 -27.07 -1.22
C ALA A 257 3.52 -28.36 -1.83
N LEU A 258 3.44 -29.50 -1.12
CA LEU A 258 3.85 -30.81 -1.65
C LEU A 258 3.06 -31.21 -2.90
N ASN A 259 1.73 -31.02 -2.89
CA ASN A 259 0.89 -31.30 -4.07
C ASN A 259 1.32 -30.44 -5.26
N SER A 260 1.65 -29.17 -5.03
CA SER A 260 2.10 -28.27 -6.09
C SER A 260 3.48 -28.67 -6.63
N ILE A 261 4.40 -29.13 -5.78
CA ILE A 261 5.70 -29.70 -6.21
C ILE A 261 5.48 -30.96 -7.05
N TYR A 262 4.59 -31.86 -6.64
CA TYR A 262 4.26 -33.06 -7.40
C TYR A 262 3.73 -32.73 -8.80
N GLU A 263 2.81 -31.76 -8.90
CA GLU A 263 2.29 -31.31 -10.20
C GLU A 263 3.38 -30.73 -11.09
N VAL A 264 4.31 -29.94 -10.54
CA VAL A 264 5.46 -29.40 -11.28
C VAL A 264 6.35 -30.51 -11.83
N LYS A 265 6.69 -31.50 -11.00
CA LYS A 265 7.51 -32.65 -11.41
C LYS A 265 6.85 -33.47 -12.52
N LYS A 266 5.52 -33.56 -12.51
CA LYS A 266 4.73 -34.27 -13.51
C LYS A 266 4.68 -33.53 -14.84
N ILE A 267 4.36 -32.23 -14.84
CA ILE A 267 4.16 -31.46 -16.07
C ILE A 267 5.46 -30.90 -16.65
N LYS A 268 6.53 -30.81 -15.85
CA LYS A 268 7.86 -30.26 -16.21
C LYS A 268 7.74 -28.95 -17.01
N PRO A 269 7.21 -27.86 -16.39
CA PRO A 269 6.97 -26.62 -17.08
C PRO A 269 8.28 -25.98 -17.58
N LYS A 270 8.20 -25.03 -18.51
CA LYS A 270 9.37 -24.33 -19.05
C LYS A 270 10.28 -23.81 -17.93
N GLY A 271 11.56 -24.15 -18.00
CA GLY A 271 12.59 -23.78 -17.02
C GLY A 271 12.73 -24.73 -15.83
N TYR A 272 11.94 -25.82 -15.78
CA TYR A 272 11.97 -26.77 -14.66
C TYR A 272 13.37 -27.37 -14.43
N GLU A 273 14.06 -27.81 -15.48
CA GLU A 273 15.39 -28.44 -15.36
C GLU A 273 16.40 -27.52 -14.65
N ASN A 274 16.33 -26.22 -14.91
CA ASN A 274 17.20 -25.21 -14.27
C ASN A 274 16.81 -24.93 -12.80
N MET A 275 15.60 -25.29 -12.39
CA MET A 275 15.06 -25.05 -11.05
C MET A 275 14.83 -26.33 -10.26
N GLU A 276 15.17 -27.50 -10.80
CA GLU A 276 14.87 -28.79 -10.19
C GLU A 276 15.45 -28.88 -8.77
N ASP A 277 16.69 -28.45 -8.58
CA ASP A 277 17.35 -28.42 -7.28
C ASP A 277 16.69 -27.43 -6.31
N MET A 278 16.10 -26.34 -6.81
CA MET A 278 15.35 -25.40 -5.99
C MET A 278 14.05 -26.03 -5.49
N PHE A 279 13.34 -26.78 -6.34
CA PHE A 279 12.15 -27.54 -5.92
C PHE A 279 12.50 -28.66 -4.94
N LYS A 280 13.61 -29.38 -5.13
CA LYS A 280 14.11 -30.38 -4.17
C LYS A 280 14.40 -29.76 -2.81
N LYS A 281 14.99 -28.56 -2.77
CA LYS A 281 15.23 -27.81 -1.53
C LYS A 281 13.92 -27.42 -0.83
N LEU A 282 12.91 -26.97 -1.56
CA LEU A 282 11.58 -26.67 -0.99
C LEU A 282 10.89 -27.93 -0.47
N GLU A 283 10.94 -29.04 -1.21
CA GLU A 283 10.38 -30.31 -0.77
C GLU A 283 11.04 -30.80 0.52
N LYS A 284 12.37 -30.76 0.57
CA LYS A 284 13.13 -31.13 1.77
C LYS A 284 12.77 -30.25 2.97
N SER A 285 12.68 -28.93 2.80
CA SER A 285 12.32 -28.02 3.89
C SER A 285 10.90 -28.26 4.40
N ILE A 286 9.98 -28.72 3.55
CA ILE A 286 8.64 -29.12 3.99
C ILE A 286 8.72 -30.41 4.82
N VAL A 287 9.39 -31.45 4.32
CA VAL A 287 9.47 -32.77 4.98
C VAL A 287 10.20 -32.69 6.32
N ASP A 288 11.27 -31.91 6.41
CA ASP A 288 12.04 -31.76 7.64
C ASP A 288 11.22 -31.05 8.75
N ASN A 289 10.27 -30.18 8.38
CA ASN A 289 9.38 -29.48 9.31
C ASN A 289 8.10 -30.26 9.70
N PHE A 290 7.91 -31.47 9.17
CA PHE A 290 6.80 -32.36 9.57
C PHE A 290 7.14 -33.26 10.76
N LYS A 291 8.38 -33.25 11.23
CA LYS A 291 8.85 -33.98 12.43
C LYS A 291 8.70 -33.12 13.67
#